data_AF-A0AA90ZD16-F1
#
_entry.id   AF-A0AA90ZD16-F1
#
_cell.length_a   1.000
_cell.length_b   1.000
_cell.length_c   1.000
_cell.angle_alpha   90.00
_cell.angle_beta   90.00
_cell.angle_gamma   90.00
#
_symmetry.space_group_name_H-M   'P 1'
#
loop_
_entity.id
_entity.type
_entity.pdbx_description
1 polymer ?
#
loop_
_entity_poly.entity_id
_entity_poly.type
_entity_poly.pdbx_seq_one_letter_code
_entity_poly.pdbx_strand_id
1 'polypeptide(L)' 'EEEVYRKLDQRMTEATHSVLDTAERYKVDNRTAAYVVSVKRVADAMKARGWY' A
#
# COMPACT_ATOMS: atom_id res chain seq x y z
N GLU A 1 -1.76 22.50 -12.90
CA GLU A 1 -1.34 21.21 -13.49
C GLU A 1 -0.15 20.62 -12.74
N GLU A 2 0.93 21.37 -12.57
CA GLU A 2 2.16 20.92 -11.89
C GLU A 2 1.94 20.36 -10.47
N GLU A 3 1.09 20.98 -9.66
CA GLU A 3 0.77 20.49 -8.32
C GLU A 3 0.12 19.09 -8.34
N VAL A 4 -0.75 18.84 -9.31
CA VAL A 4 -1.44 17.55 -9.47
C VAL A 4 -0.43 16.47 -9.84
N TYR A 5 0.47 16.76 -10.79
CA TYR A 5 1.52 15.84 -11.18
C TYR A 5 2.51 15.56 -10.04
N ARG A 6 2.90 16.58 -9.27
CA ARG A 6 3.76 16.40 -8.09
C ARG A 6 3.10 15.51 -7.03
N LYS A 7 1.81 15.72 -6.74
CA LYS A 7 1.06 14.87 -5.82
C LYS A 7 0.92 13.44 -6.34
N LEU A 8 0.70 13.27 -7.64
CA LEU A 8 0.62 11.96 -8.27
C LEU A 8 1.95 11.20 -8.13
N ASP A 9 3.06 11.84 -8.48
CA ASP A 9 4.40 11.25 -8.40
C ASP A 9 4.74 10.80 -6.98
N GLN A 10 4.47 11.65 -5.99
CA GLN A 10 4.63 11.31 -4.58
C GLN A 10 3.82 10.07 -4.19
N ARG A 11 2.53 10.01 -4.57
CA ARG A 11 1.65 8.89 -4.22
C ARG A 11 2.06 7.58 -4.89
N MET A 12 2.50 7.64 -6.15
CA MET A 12 2.95 6.45 -6.89
C MET A 12 4.28 5.92 -6.34
N THR A 13 5.18 6.82 -5.94
CA THR A 13 6.45 6.47 -5.30
C THR A 13 6.20 5.80 -3.95
N GLU A 14 5.37 6.41 -3.09
CA GLU A 14 4.95 5.83 -1.80
C GLU A 14 4.32 4.44 -1.98
N ALA A 15 3.45 4.26 -2.98
CA ALA A 15 2.81 2.98 -3.25
C ALA A 15 3.81 1.89 -3.65
N THR A 16 4.76 2.23 -4.54
CA THR A 16 5.79 1.29 -5.01
C THR A 16 6.69 0.84 -3.87
N HIS A 17 7.17 1.76 -3.03
CA HIS A 17 7.98 1.42 -1.87
C HIS A 17 7.24 0.52 -0.87
N SER A 18 5.95 0.80 -0.62
CA SER A 18 5.14 -0.03 0.29
C SER A 18 4.99 -1.47 -0.20
N VAL A 19 4.86 -1.68 -1.52
CA VAL A 19 4.77 -3.02 -2.11
C VAL A 19 6.11 -3.74 -2.03
N LEU A 20 7.22 -3.06 -2.35
CA LEU A 20 8.55 -3.64 -2.29
C LEU A 20 8.94 -4.06 -0.86
N ASP A 21 8.72 -3.20 0.15
CA ASP A 21 8.97 -3.56 1.57
C ASP A 21 8.14 -4.79 1.98
N THR A 22 6.90 -4.88 1.51
CA THR A 22 6.03 -6.02 1.80
C THR A 22 6.52 -7.29 1.08
N ALA A 23 6.95 -7.17 -0.17
CA ALA A 23 7.49 -8.28 -0.95
C ALA A 23 8.75 -8.85 -0.30
N GLU A 24 9.67 -8.00 0.15
CA GLU A 24 10.89 -8.39 0.85
C GLU A 24 10.59 -9.02 2.22
N ARG A 25 9.69 -8.39 3.00
CA ARG A 25 9.32 -8.86 4.34
C ARG A 25 8.69 -10.24 4.32
N TYR A 26 7.78 -10.49 3.39
CA TYR A 26 7.07 -11.77 3.29
C TYR A 26 7.71 -12.74 2.29
N LYS A 27 8.78 -12.33 1.59
CA LYS A 27 9.45 -13.09 0.52
C LYS A 27 8.47 -13.60 -0.54
N VAL A 28 7.59 -12.72 -1.01
CA VAL A 28 6.58 -13.01 -2.02
C VAL A 28 6.78 -12.16 -3.27
N ASP A 29 6.15 -12.53 -4.38
CA ASP A 29 6.15 -11.72 -5.58
C ASP A 29 5.39 -10.39 -5.37
N ASN A 30 5.73 -9.38 -6.18
CA ASN A 30 5.17 -8.02 -6.05
C ASN A 30 3.64 -7.98 -6.20
N ARG A 31 3.04 -8.90 -6.95
CA ARG A 31 1.57 -8.96 -7.09
C ARG A 31 0.94 -9.43 -5.78
N THR A 32 1.47 -10.51 -5.21
CA THR A 32 1.01 -11.00 -3.89
C THR A 32 1.25 -9.96 -2.80
N ALA A 33 2.40 -9.28 -2.81
CA ALA A 33 2.68 -8.18 -1.88
C ALA A 33 1.64 -7.03 -1.99
N ALA A 34 1.28 -6.63 -3.21
CA ALA A 34 0.24 -5.62 -3.43
C ALA A 34 -1.14 -6.05 -2.90
N TYR A 35 -1.49 -7.34 -3.03
CA TYR A 35 -2.69 -7.88 -2.40
C TYR A 35 -2.61 -7.79 -0.86
N VAL A 36 -1.48 -8.15 -0.27
CA VAL A 36 -1.29 -8.05 1.19
C VAL A 36 -1.44 -6.60 1.67
N VAL A 37 -0.82 -5.63 0.98
CA VAL A 37 -0.93 -4.20 1.32
C VAL A 37 -2.38 -3.72 1.23
N SER A 38 -3.11 -4.08 0.16
CA SER A 38 -4.49 -3.64 -0.03
C SER A 38 -5.45 -4.22 1.01
N VAL A 39 -5.36 -5.53 1.29
CA VAL A 39 -6.18 -6.19 2.31
C VAL A 39 -5.86 -5.64 3.70
N LYS A 40 -4.59 -5.44 4.03
CA LYS A 40 -4.17 -4.88 5.32
C LYS A 40 -4.79 -3.51 5.59
N ARG A 41 -4.79 -2.61 4.60
CA ARG A 41 -5.42 -1.28 4.74
C ARG A 41 -6.90 -1.36 5.10
N VAL A 42 -7.64 -2.28 4.47
CA VAL A 42 -9.07 -2.48 4.76
C VAL A 42 -9.26 -3.12 6.13
N ALA A 43 -8.48 -4.15 6.45
CA ALA A 43 -8.52 -4.83 7.74
C ALA A 43 -8.23 -3.86 8.91
N ASP A 44 -7.20 -3.03 8.78
CA ASP A 44 -6.84 -2.02 9.77
C ASP A 44 -7.96 -0.99 9.95
N ALA A 45 -8.58 -0.54 8.85
CA ALA A 45 -9.72 0.38 8.90
C ALA A 45 -10.96 -0.25 9.55
N MET A 46 -11.26 -1.53 9.25
CA MET A 46 -12.36 -2.26 9.88
C MET A 46 -12.11 -2.44 11.38
N LYS A 47 -10.89 -2.82 11.77
CA LYS A 47 -10.51 -2.95 13.18
C LYS A 47 -10.61 -1.62 13.92
N ALA A 48 -10.15 -0.52 13.32
CA ALA A 48 -10.28 0.82 13.90
C ALA A 48 -11.74 1.26 14.09
N ARG A 49 -12.67 0.74 13.26
CA ARG A 49 -14.12 0.97 13.39
C ARG A 49 -14.80 0.05 14.42
N GLY A 50 -14.05 -0.77 15.15
CA GLY A 50 -14.58 -1.66 16.19
C GLY A 50 -15.16 -2.96 15.65
N TRP A 51 -14.85 -3.34 14.40
CA TRP A 51 -15.14 -4.68 13.91
C TRP A 51 -14.07 -5.65 14.42
N TYR A 52 -14.10 -5.96 15.72
CA TYR A 52 -13.51 -7.11 16.41
C TYR A 52 -13.76 -6.99 17.93
#